data_AF-A0A425XZB8-F1
#
_entry.id   AF-A0A425XZB8-F1
#
_cell.length_a   1.000
_cell.length_b   1.000
_cell.length_c   1.000
_cell.angle_alpha   90.00
_cell.angle_beta   90.00
_cell.angle_gamma   90.00
#
_symmetry.space_group_name_H-M   'P 1'
#
loop_
_entity.id
_entity.type
_entity.pdbx_description
1 polymer ?
#
loop_
_entity_poly.entity_id
_entity_poly.type
_entity_poly.pdbx_seq_one_letter_code
_entity_poly.pdbx_strand_id
1 'polypeptide(L)'
;MKFELTILGSNSALPTSKRFPTAQILNVLERFFLIDCGEGTQIQLKKFRVPMSRINHVFISHLHGDHFFGLIGLISTFSLQGRTNDLHIFAHSKLEKIIRFQLDILESKLSYKLVFHNIFGKEVQTLFEDDALTVQSFPLRHGVMPCAGFLFKEKERPRHLKKDMLDFYKIPIKARHGIKTGDDYLSEEGELIPNSKLTLAASSPRSYAFCTDTAYFPRVVPNIKQVDLLYHEATFLKDDEKRAKSTYHSTAEQAAKIADEAQVGKLLIGHFSARFHDLSAHLNEAKEVFPNTELAEDGCVFEIPLKSTR
;
A
#
# COMPACT_ATOMS: atom_id res chain seq x y z
N MET A 1 2.78 -11.11 -13.41
CA MET A 1 1.63 -10.60 -12.63
C MET A 1 2.11 -9.42 -11.80
N LYS A 2 1.64 -8.21 -12.09
CA LYS A 2 2.18 -6.99 -11.49
C LYS A 2 1.81 -6.84 -10.01
N PHE A 3 2.81 -6.48 -9.23
CA PHE A 3 2.68 -5.90 -7.89
C PHE A 3 3.79 -4.87 -7.81
N GLU A 4 3.46 -3.63 -8.14
CA GLU A 4 4.42 -2.54 -8.27
C GLU A 4 3.90 -1.30 -7.55
N LEU A 5 4.80 -0.61 -6.86
CA LEU A 5 4.54 0.66 -6.19
C LEU A 5 5.23 1.78 -6.97
N THR A 6 4.48 2.79 -7.40
CA THR A 6 5.05 4.00 -7.99
C THR A 6 4.93 5.16 -7.01
N ILE A 7 6.04 5.82 -6.73
CA ILE A 7 6.08 7.00 -5.87
C ILE A 7 5.67 8.22 -6.69
N LEU A 8 4.57 8.88 -6.31
CA LEU A 8 4.10 10.09 -6.98
C LEU A 8 4.62 11.34 -6.26
N GLY A 9 4.87 11.25 -4.96
CA GLY A 9 5.45 12.33 -4.17
C GLY A 9 6.00 11.79 -2.85
N SER A 10 7.08 12.42 -2.39
CA SER A 10 7.91 11.94 -1.28
C SER A 10 8.30 13.02 -0.28
N ASN A 11 7.72 14.22 -0.38
CA ASN A 11 8.08 15.36 0.46
C ASN A 11 7.05 15.61 1.57
N SER A 12 7.52 16.05 2.73
CA SER A 12 6.65 16.42 3.86
C SER A 12 6.26 17.90 3.84
N ALA A 13 5.04 18.19 4.28
CA ALA A 13 4.47 19.47 4.72
C ALA A 13 4.57 20.66 3.75
N LEU A 14 5.79 21.11 3.44
CA LEU A 14 6.05 22.26 2.60
C LEU A 14 6.28 21.82 1.15
N PRO A 15 5.75 22.56 0.16
CA PRO A 15 6.06 22.28 -1.24
C PRO A 15 7.54 22.54 -1.56
N THR A 16 8.08 21.78 -2.49
CA THR A 16 9.41 22.04 -3.08
C THR A 16 9.30 22.07 -4.59
N SER A 17 10.31 22.62 -5.27
CA SER A 17 10.34 22.65 -6.74
C SER A 17 10.63 21.28 -7.38
N LYS A 18 11.09 20.29 -6.60
CA LYS A 18 11.58 19.01 -7.12
C LYS A 18 10.79 17.80 -6.63
N ARG A 19 10.23 17.86 -5.42
CA ARG A 19 9.51 16.76 -4.78
C ARG A 19 8.09 17.19 -4.43
N PHE A 20 7.12 16.41 -4.86
CA PHE A 20 5.71 16.60 -4.56
C PHE A 20 5.38 16.09 -3.15
N PRO A 21 4.30 16.64 -2.54
CA PRO A 21 3.72 16.09 -1.33
C PRO A 21 3.34 14.60 -1.46
N THR A 22 3.23 13.91 -0.33
CA THR A 22 2.99 12.46 -0.27
C THR A 22 1.82 12.00 -1.15
N ALA A 23 2.15 11.10 -2.09
CA ALA A 23 1.19 10.31 -2.83
C ALA A 23 1.89 9.11 -3.46
N GLN A 24 1.20 7.98 -3.50
CA GLN A 24 1.72 6.75 -4.10
C GLN A 24 0.62 6.01 -4.83
N ILE A 25 0.97 5.30 -5.89
CA ILE A 25 0.03 4.40 -6.56
C ILE A 25 0.56 2.97 -6.49
N LEU A 26 -0.26 2.09 -5.92
CA LEU A 26 0.00 0.66 -5.89
C LEU A 26 -0.81 -0.03 -6.99
N ASN A 27 -0.13 -0.76 -7.86
CA ASN A 27 -0.74 -1.59 -8.89
C ASN A 27 -0.63 -3.07 -8.52
N VAL A 28 -1.76 -3.71 -8.20
CA VAL A 28 -1.84 -5.14 -7.88
C VAL A 28 -2.79 -5.82 -8.87
N LEU A 29 -2.23 -6.60 -9.80
CA LEU A 29 -3.01 -7.29 -10.84
C LEU A 29 -3.89 -6.32 -11.66
N GLU A 30 -3.32 -5.20 -12.13
CA GLU A 30 -4.00 -4.15 -12.90
C GLU A 30 -5.07 -3.37 -12.11
N ARG A 31 -5.14 -3.57 -10.78
CA ARG A 31 -5.96 -2.76 -9.85
C ARG A 31 -5.08 -1.67 -9.26
N PHE A 32 -5.53 -0.42 -9.38
CA PHE A 32 -4.78 0.76 -8.98
C PHE A 32 -5.37 1.34 -7.69
N PHE A 33 -4.56 1.36 -6.63
CA PHE A 33 -4.91 1.91 -5.32
C PHE A 33 -4.06 3.16 -5.07
N LEU A 34 -4.71 4.31 -4.91
CA LEU A 34 -4.03 5.56 -4.58
C LEU A 34 -3.92 5.68 -3.06
N ILE A 35 -2.70 5.91 -2.57
CA ILE A 35 -2.38 6.02 -1.14
C ILE A 35 -1.86 7.43 -0.91
N ASP A 36 -2.59 8.18 -0.11
CA ASP A 36 -2.54 9.63 0.02
C ASP A 36 -2.68 10.38 -1.31
N CYS A 37 -3.04 11.66 -1.21
CA CYS A 37 -3.34 12.52 -2.34
C CYS A 37 -2.99 13.97 -2.03
N GLY A 38 -1.71 14.22 -1.76
CA GLY A 38 -1.16 15.56 -1.61
C GLY A 38 -1.38 16.47 -2.82
N GLU A 39 -1.19 17.77 -2.63
CA GLU A 39 -1.37 18.76 -3.71
C GLU A 39 -0.52 18.41 -4.94
N GLY A 40 -1.11 18.52 -6.14
CA GLY A 40 -0.42 18.21 -7.40
C GLY A 40 -0.40 16.73 -7.79
N THR A 41 -0.96 15.82 -6.98
CA THR A 41 -1.04 14.38 -7.29
C THR A 41 -1.56 14.09 -8.70
N GLN A 42 -2.62 14.79 -9.15
CA GLN A 42 -3.16 14.61 -10.50
C GLN A 42 -2.16 14.93 -11.63
N ILE A 43 -1.23 15.87 -11.40
CA ILE A 43 -0.17 16.22 -12.35
C ILE A 43 0.84 15.08 -12.41
N GLN A 44 1.24 14.54 -11.25
CA GLN A 44 2.17 13.41 -11.16
C GLN A 44 1.59 12.14 -11.79
N LEU A 45 0.30 11.85 -11.57
CA LEU A 45 -0.42 10.75 -12.24
C LEU A 45 -0.32 10.86 -13.77
N LYS A 46 -0.54 12.07 -14.31
CA LYS A 46 -0.41 12.33 -15.76
C LYS A 46 1.05 12.21 -16.23
N LYS A 47 1.99 12.79 -15.49
CA LYS A 47 3.43 12.77 -15.81
C LYS A 47 3.96 11.34 -15.93
N PHE A 48 3.59 10.48 -14.98
CA PHE A 48 4.03 9.08 -14.94
C PHE A 48 3.08 8.11 -15.66
N ARG A 49 2.14 8.64 -16.46
CA ARG A 49 1.24 7.86 -17.34
C ARG A 49 0.43 6.80 -16.59
N VAL A 50 0.05 7.09 -15.35
CA VAL A 50 -0.83 6.22 -14.55
C VAL A 50 -2.24 6.27 -15.15
N PRO A 51 -2.90 5.12 -15.39
CA PRO A 51 -4.25 5.08 -15.96
C PRO A 51 -5.28 5.54 -14.91
N MET A 52 -5.48 6.86 -14.82
CA MET A 52 -6.37 7.52 -13.86
C MET A 52 -7.79 6.93 -13.81
N SER A 53 -8.33 6.50 -14.95
CA SER A 53 -9.66 5.88 -15.05
C SER A 53 -9.78 4.53 -14.31
N ARG A 54 -8.67 3.87 -13.97
CA ARG A 54 -8.63 2.60 -13.24
C ARG A 54 -8.46 2.78 -11.72
N ILE A 55 -8.28 4.01 -11.24
CA ILE A 55 -8.19 4.30 -9.81
C ILE A 55 -9.60 4.34 -9.24
N ASN A 56 -10.01 3.29 -8.54
CA ASN A 56 -11.34 3.20 -7.92
C ASN A 56 -11.31 3.33 -6.40
N HIS A 57 -10.11 3.25 -5.80
CA HIS A 57 -9.92 3.25 -4.36
C HIS A 57 -8.81 4.23 -4.00
N VAL A 58 -9.12 5.15 -3.08
CA VAL A 58 -8.19 6.14 -2.54
C VAL A 58 -8.14 5.96 -1.02
N PHE A 59 -6.96 5.83 -0.45
CA PHE A 59 -6.73 5.68 0.98
C PHE A 59 -6.01 6.92 1.49
N ILE A 60 -6.60 7.64 2.44
CA ILE A 60 -6.04 8.86 3.03
C ILE A 60 -5.69 8.57 4.49
N SER A 61 -4.40 8.55 4.80
CA SER A 61 -3.84 8.15 6.09
C SER A 61 -4.29 9.07 7.25
N HIS A 62 -4.31 10.39 7.02
CA HIS A 62 -4.67 11.41 8.00
C HIS A 62 -5.01 12.75 7.31
N LEU A 63 -5.45 13.75 8.09
CA LEU A 63 -5.95 15.04 7.56
C LEU A 63 -4.95 16.18 7.66
N HIS A 64 -3.69 15.95 7.27
CA HIS A 64 -2.76 17.04 6.94
C HIS A 64 -2.78 17.35 5.45
N GLY A 65 -2.59 18.63 5.10
CA GLY A 65 -2.87 19.13 3.75
C GLY A 65 -2.02 18.48 2.66
N ASP A 66 -0.77 18.17 2.98
CA ASP A 66 0.18 17.44 2.14
C ASP A 66 -0.21 15.99 1.86
N HIS A 67 -1.28 15.46 2.48
CA HIS A 67 -1.83 14.13 2.23
C HIS A 67 -3.20 14.13 1.56
N PHE A 68 -3.93 15.26 1.50
CA PHE A 68 -5.28 15.26 0.91
C PHE A 68 -5.68 16.49 0.09
N PHE A 69 -4.92 17.60 0.10
CA PHE A 69 -5.33 18.81 -0.62
C PHE A 69 -5.46 18.60 -2.14
N GLY A 70 -4.74 17.63 -2.70
CA GLY A 70 -4.88 17.27 -4.12
C GLY A 70 -6.19 16.54 -4.46
N LEU A 71 -6.92 16.04 -3.46
CA LEU A 71 -8.06 15.16 -3.65
C LEU A 71 -9.22 15.84 -4.38
N ILE A 72 -9.56 17.08 -4.00
CA ILE A 72 -10.68 17.79 -4.63
C ILE A 72 -10.41 18.05 -6.13
N GLY A 73 -9.19 18.46 -6.48
CA GLY A 73 -8.77 18.64 -7.87
C GLY A 73 -8.80 17.33 -8.66
N LEU A 74 -8.37 16.23 -8.03
CA LEU A 74 -8.42 14.90 -8.64
C LEU A 74 -9.86 14.46 -8.92
N ILE A 75 -10.78 14.66 -7.96
CA ILE A 75 -12.21 14.35 -8.09
C ILE A 75 -12.84 15.12 -9.26
N SER A 76 -12.57 16.43 -9.36
CA SER A 76 -13.03 17.25 -10.47
C SER A 76 -12.48 16.78 -11.81
N THR A 77 -11.19 16.45 -11.88
CA THR A 77 -10.55 15.93 -13.10
C THR A 77 -11.15 14.61 -13.55
N PHE A 78 -11.45 13.68 -12.64
CA PHE A 78 -12.15 12.44 -12.98
C PHE A 78 -13.53 12.70 -13.60
N SER A 79 -14.28 13.67 -13.06
CA SER A 79 -15.59 14.06 -13.61
C SER A 79 -15.44 14.61 -15.04
N LEU A 80 -14.48 15.52 -15.25
CA LEU A 80 -14.18 16.10 -16.57
C LEU A 80 -13.71 15.06 -17.60
N GLN A 81 -13.11 13.96 -17.14
CA GLN A 81 -12.71 12.83 -17.98
C GLN A 81 -13.85 11.84 -18.25
N GLY A 82 -15.08 12.14 -17.82
CA GLY A 82 -16.26 11.31 -18.09
C GLY A 82 -16.31 10.02 -17.28
N ARG A 83 -15.68 10.01 -16.09
CA ARG A 83 -15.75 8.85 -15.18
C ARG A 83 -17.21 8.54 -14.81
N THR A 84 -17.58 7.27 -14.88
CA THR A 84 -18.90 6.77 -14.43
C THR A 84 -18.80 5.80 -13.24
N ASN A 85 -17.64 5.16 -13.04
CA ASN A 85 -17.43 4.23 -11.93
C ASN A 85 -17.38 4.98 -10.58
N ASP A 86 -17.96 4.37 -9.55
CA ASP A 86 -17.89 4.90 -8.18
C ASP A 86 -16.44 5.03 -7.70
N LEU A 87 -16.17 6.05 -6.88
CA LEU A 87 -14.87 6.27 -6.24
C LEU A 87 -15.00 6.03 -4.75
N HIS A 88 -14.28 5.03 -4.25
CA HIS A 88 -14.25 4.66 -2.85
C HIS A 88 -13.09 5.41 -2.17
N ILE A 89 -13.40 6.21 -1.15
CA ILE A 89 -12.43 7.00 -0.40
C ILE A 89 -12.42 6.48 1.05
N PHE A 90 -11.31 5.84 1.42
CA PHE A 90 -11.05 5.35 2.77
C PHE A 90 -10.29 6.42 3.54
N ALA A 91 -10.94 7.09 4.48
CA ALA A 91 -10.36 8.22 5.21
C ALA A 91 -10.98 8.42 6.59
N HIS A 92 -10.49 9.43 7.33
CA HIS A 92 -11.20 9.94 8.51
C HIS A 92 -12.60 10.44 8.11
N SER A 93 -13.62 10.17 8.92
CA SER A 93 -15.01 10.63 8.69
C SER A 93 -15.19 12.14 8.48
N LYS A 94 -14.23 12.94 8.98
CA LYS A 94 -14.20 14.40 8.77
C LYS A 94 -13.86 14.79 7.33
N LEU A 95 -13.13 13.96 6.57
CA LEU A 95 -12.78 14.27 5.18
C LEU A 95 -14.01 14.39 4.31
N GLU A 96 -15.00 13.51 4.51
CA GLU A 96 -16.27 13.56 3.79
C GLU A 96 -16.94 14.93 3.93
N LYS A 97 -16.95 15.50 5.14
CA LYS A 97 -17.53 16.82 5.39
C LYS A 97 -16.82 17.91 4.58
N ILE A 98 -15.48 17.87 4.52
CA ILE A 98 -14.68 18.85 3.79
C ILE A 98 -14.92 18.74 2.29
N ILE A 99 -14.83 17.53 1.73
CA ILE A 99 -15.01 17.31 0.29
C ILE A 99 -16.44 17.66 -0.14
N ARG A 100 -17.45 17.24 0.63
CA ARG A 100 -18.85 17.59 0.32
C ARG A 100 -19.09 19.10 0.39
N PHE A 101 -18.54 19.78 1.39
CA PHE A 101 -18.62 21.24 1.49
C PHE A 101 -17.97 21.93 0.29
N GLN A 102 -16.77 21.50 -0.12
CA GLN A 102 -16.10 22.05 -1.31
C GLN A 102 -16.94 21.84 -2.58
N LEU A 103 -17.49 20.65 -2.79
CA LEU A 103 -18.31 20.35 -3.96
C LEU A 103 -19.61 21.17 -4.00
N ASP A 104 -20.24 21.39 -2.84
CA ASP A 104 -21.46 22.18 -2.69
C ASP A 104 -21.21 23.66 -3.08
N ILE A 105 -20.17 24.28 -2.51
CA ILE A 105 -19.79 25.66 -2.82
C ILE A 105 -19.37 25.84 -4.28
N LEU A 106 -18.73 24.83 -4.88
CA LEU A 106 -18.34 24.83 -6.29
C LEU A 106 -19.49 24.48 -7.25
N GLU A 107 -20.71 24.24 -6.74
CA GLU A 107 -21.88 23.76 -7.50
C GLU A 107 -21.54 22.56 -8.42
N SER A 108 -20.61 21.72 -7.97
CA SER A 108 -20.00 20.67 -8.78
C SER A 108 -20.89 19.44 -8.87
N LYS A 109 -21.40 19.16 -10.09
CA LYS A 109 -22.15 17.93 -10.38
C LYS A 109 -21.19 16.84 -10.88
N LEU A 110 -20.94 15.85 -10.04
CA LEU A 110 -20.11 14.70 -10.40
C LEU A 110 -20.92 13.70 -11.23
N SER A 111 -20.27 13.11 -12.24
CA SER A 111 -20.85 12.04 -13.09
C SER A 111 -20.80 10.65 -12.46
N TYR A 112 -20.28 10.53 -11.23
CA TYR A 112 -20.07 9.29 -10.49
C TYR A 112 -20.27 9.51 -8.99
N LYS A 113 -20.45 8.43 -8.22
CA LYS A 113 -20.67 8.52 -6.77
C LYS A 113 -19.36 8.53 -6.00
N LEU A 114 -19.30 9.34 -4.95
CA LEU A 114 -18.26 9.29 -3.93
C LEU A 114 -18.76 8.47 -2.73
N VAL A 115 -18.06 7.39 -2.41
CA VAL A 115 -18.39 6.49 -1.29
C VAL A 115 -17.28 6.61 -0.25
N PHE A 116 -17.60 7.14 0.93
CA PHE A 116 -16.65 7.32 2.02
C PHE A 116 -16.69 6.15 3.00
N HIS A 117 -15.52 5.69 3.41
CA HIS A 117 -15.32 4.60 4.36
C HIS A 117 -14.41 5.07 5.49
N ASN A 118 -14.80 4.84 6.74
CA ASN A 118 -13.97 5.22 7.89
C ASN A 118 -12.84 4.22 8.10
N ILE A 119 -11.61 4.72 8.30
CA ILE A 119 -10.41 3.88 8.46
C ILE A 119 -9.93 3.71 9.91
N PHE A 120 -10.50 4.48 10.84
CA PHE A 120 -10.04 4.53 12.22
C PHE A 120 -10.84 3.57 13.11
N GLY A 121 -10.11 2.62 13.69
CA GLY A 121 -10.56 1.75 14.77
C GLY A 121 -9.50 1.71 15.89
N LYS A 122 -9.86 1.09 17.03
CA LYS A 122 -8.89 0.84 18.13
C LYS A 122 -7.88 -0.27 17.77
N GLU A 123 -8.23 -1.10 16.80
CA GLU A 123 -7.50 -2.28 16.37
C GLU A 123 -7.39 -2.31 14.83
N VAL A 124 -6.71 -3.32 14.31
CA VAL A 124 -6.62 -3.56 12.86
C VAL A 124 -8.01 -3.75 12.27
N GLN A 125 -8.28 -3.07 11.16
CA GLN A 125 -9.57 -3.15 10.47
C GLN A 125 -9.36 -3.54 9.01
N THR A 126 -10.12 -4.52 8.51
CA THR A 126 -10.19 -4.78 7.07
C THR A 126 -11.03 -3.70 6.40
N LEU A 127 -10.43 -2.96 5.47
CA LEU A 127 -11.06 -1.87 4.73
C LEU A 127 -11.64 -2.35 3.39
N PHE A 128 -10.90 -3.23 2.72
CA PHE A 128 -11.26 -3.75 1.41
C PHE A 128 -10.84 -5.21 1.32
N GLU A 129 -11.68 -6.03 0.70
CA GLU A 129 -11.40 -7.42 0.44
C GLU A 129 -12.10 -7.87 -0.84
N ASP A 130 -11.35 -8.54 -1.71
CA ASP A 130 -11.87 -9.28 -2.86
C ASP A 130 -11.19 -10.65 -2.95
N ASP A 131 -11.42 -11.40 -4.04
CA ASP A 131 -10.86 -12.75 -4.21
C ASP A 131 -9.33 -12.79 -4.30
N ALA A 132 -8.66 -11.65 -4.51
CA ALA A 132 -7.23 -11.59 -4.78
C ALA A 132 -6.41 -10.77 -3.77
N LEU A 133 -7.02 -9.85 -3.02
CA LEU A 133 -6.32 -8.92 -2.12
C LEU A 133 -7.17 -8.61 -0.88
N THR A 134 -6.50 -8.45 0.26
CA THR A 134 -7.03 -7.77 1.45
C THR A 134 -6.27 -6.46 1.68
N VAL A 135 -6.98 -5.39 2.06
CA VAL A 135 -6.41 -4.13 2.54
C VAL A 135 -6.88 -3.88 3.95
N GLN A 136 -5.94 -3.66 4.86
CA GLN A 136 -6.22 -3.41 6.28
C GLN A 136 -5.63 -2.06 6.71
N SER A 137 -6.27 -1.39 7.66
CA SER A 137 -5.67 -0.26 8.38
C SER A 137 -5.18 -0.66 9.77
N PHE A 138 -4.17 0.05 10.26
CA PHE A 138 -3.67 -0.06 11.63
C PHE A 138 -3.29 1.33 12.17
N PRO A 139 -3.38 1.57 13.49
CA PRO A 139 -3.13 2.89 14.06
C PRO A 139 -1.64 3.26 14.05
N LEU A 140 -1.36 4.52 13.71
CA LEU A 140 -0.05 5.17 13.82
C LEU A 140 -0.08 6.25 14.91
N ARG A 141 1.10 6.81 15.24
CA ARG A 141 1.24 7.80 16.32
C ARG A 141 1.62 9.18 15.76
N HIS A 142 0.62 9.99 15.43
CA HIS A 142 0.83 11.31 14.82
C HIS A 142 0.10 12.45 15.56
N GLY A 143 0.40 12.59 16.85
CA GLY A 143 -0.15 13.66 17.68
C GLY A 143 -1.61 13.44 18.08
N VAL A 144 -2.37 14.54 18.13
CA VAL A 144 -3.80 14.53 18.50
C VAL A 144 -4.67 14.05 17.33
N MET A 145 -4.20 14.21 16.10
CA MET A 145 -4.94 13.78 14.94
C MET A 145 -4.75 12.27 14.72
N PRO A 146 -5.84 11.52 14.52
CA PRO A 146 -5.73 10.11 14.14
C PRO A 146 -4.96 9.96 12.83
N CYS A 147 -3.99 9.06 12.80
CA CYS A 147 -3.24 8.64 11.62
C CYS A 147 -3.25 7.11 11.53
N ALA A 148 -3.38 6.58 10.33
CA ALA A 148 -3.42 5.15 10.07
C ALA A 148 -2.42 4.77 8.97
N GLY A 149 -1.79 3.62 9.16
CA GLY A 149 -1.05 2.93 8.11
C GLY A 149 -1.95 1.94 7.39
N PHE A 150 -1.48 1.45 6.24
CA PHE A 150 -2.22 0.50 5.41
C PHE A 150 -1.38 -0.73 5.09
N LEU A 151 -1.99 -1.91 5.16
CA LEU A 151 -1.39 -3.18 4.74
C LEU A 151 -2.18 -3.75 3.56
N PHE A 152 -1.52 -3.84 2.41
CA PHE A 152 -2.01 -4.51 1.20
C PHE A 152 -1.40 -5.91 1.15
N LYS A 153 -2.22 -6.95 1.13
CA LYS A 153 -1.75 -8.34 1.12
C LYS A 153 -2.51 -9.17 0.10
N GLU A 154 -1.80 -9.81 -0.83
CA GLU A 154 -2.41 -10.78 -1.73
C GLU A 154 -2.99 -11.95 -0.92
N LYS A 155 -4.08 -12.53 -1.43
CA LYS A 155 -4.60 -13.79 -0.90
C LYS A 155 -3.78 -14.96 -1.43
N GLU A 156 -3.80 -16.07 -0.70
CA GLU A 156 -3.23 -17.32 -1.17
C GLU A 156 -3.89 -17.75 -2.47
N ARG A 157 -3.05 -18.13 -3.44
CA ARG A 157 -3.53 -18.61 -4.72
C ARG A 157 -3.72 -20.12 -4.68
N PRO A 158 -4.65 -20.66 -5.48
CA PRO A 158 -4.79 -22.10 -5.62
C PRO A 158 -3.51 -22.75 -6.12
N ARG A 159 -3.27 -23.99 -5.69
CA ARG A 159 -2.09 -24.78 -6.04
C ARG A 159 -2.04 -25.06 -7.55
N HIS A 160 -0.83 -25.25 -8.08
CA HIS A 160 -0.66 -25.61 -9.49
C HIS A 160 -0.76 -27.12 -9.67
N LEU A 161 -1.63 -27.59 -10.57
CA LEU A 161 -1.76 -29.01 -10.83
C LEU A 161 -0.58 -29.53 -11.68
N LYS A 162 0.00 -30.66 -11.29
CA LYS A 162 1.02 -31.38 -12.06
C LYS A 162 0.33 -32.23 -13.14
N LYS A 163 0.33 -31.74 -14.38
CA LYS A 163 -0.40 -32.38 -15.50
C LYS A 163 -0.04 -33.87 -15.64
N ASP A 164 1.24 -34.20 -15.60
CA ASP A 164 1.73 -35.58 -15.74
C ASP A 164 1.18 -36.51 -14.66
N MET A 165 1.08 -36.02 -13.42
CA MET A 165 0.52 -36.79 -12.30
C MET A 165 -1.00 -36.92 -12.39
N LEU A 166 -1.70 -35.89 -12.88
CA LEU A 166 -3.14 -35.98 -13.12
C LEU A 166 -3.46 -37.03 -14.18
N ASP A 167 -2.65 -37.10 -15.24
CA ASP A 167 -2.85 -38.05 -16.34
C ASP A 167 -2.50 -39.47 -15.88
N PHE A 168 -1.41 -39.64 -15.10
CA PHE A 168 -1.01 -40.92 -14.51
C PHE A 168 -2.10 -41.51 -13.60
N TYR A 169 -2.65 -40.70 -12.70
CA TYR A 169 -3.72 -41.12 -11.77
C TYR A 169 -5.13 -40.99 -12.35
N LYS A 170 -5.26 -40.66 -13.64
CA LYS A 170 -6.55 -40.49 -14.35
C LYS A 170 -7.55 -39.59 -13.60
N ILE A 171 -7.05 -38.48 -13.03
CA ILE A 171 -7.84 -37.58 -12.19
C ILE A 171 -8.95 -36.90 -13.02
N PRO A 172 -10.24 -37.11 -12.68
CA PRO A 172 -11.35 -36.55 -13.43
C PRO A 172 -11.43 -35.02 -13.24
N ILE A 173 -11.92 -34.32 -14.26
CA ILE A 173 -11.99 -32.84 -14.26
C ILE A 173 -12.75 -32.30 -13.04
N LYS A 174 -13.84 -32.99 -12.63
CA LYS A 174 -14.65 -32.63 -11.45
C LYS A 174 -13.85 -32.54 -10.15
N ALA A 175 -12.81 -33.36 -9.98
CA ALA A 175 -12.00 -33.39 -8.75
C ALA A 175 -10.89 -32.32 -8.74
N ARG A 176 -10.53 -31.77 -9.91
CA ARG A 176 -9.38 -30.86 -10.06
C ARG A 176 -9.52 -29.55 -9.30
N HIS A 177 -10.75 -29.07 -9.08
CA HIS A 177 -10.98 -27.85 -8.31
C HIS A 177 -10.63 -28.05 -6.82
N GLY A 178 -11.16 -29.12 -6.20
CA GLY A 178 -10.85 -29.48 -4.82
C GLY A 178 -9.35 -29.73 -4.58
N ILE A 179 -8.71 -30.42 -5.53
CA ILE A 179 -7.25 -30.65 -5.47
C ILE A 179 -6.46 -29.33 -5.56
N LYS A 180 -6.94 -28.33 -6.29
CA LYS A 180 -6.29 -27.01 -6.30
C LYS A 180 -6.42 -26.26 -4.96
N THR A 181 -7.50 -26.51 -4.22
CA THR A 181 -7.77 -25.88 -2.92
C THR A 181 -7.21 -26.64 -1.73
N GLY A 182 -6.70 -27.87 -1.93
CA GLY A 182 -5.95 -28.62 -0.92
C GLY A 182 -6.41 -30.07 -0.73
N ASP A 183 -7.47 -30.50 -1.41
CA ASP A 183 -8.02 -31.84 -1.20
C ASP A 183 -7.10 -32.94 -1.72
N ASP A 184 -7.00 -34.04 -0.97
CA ASP A 184 -6.52 -35.31 -1.49
C ASP A 184 -7.57 -35.92 -2.42
N TYR A 185 -7.16 -36.86 -3.27
CA TYR A 185 -8.08 -37.53 -4.20
C TYR A 185 -8.25 -39.01 -3.85
N LEU A 186 -9.50 -39.46 -3.67
CA LEU A 186 -9.82 -40.88 -3.53
C LEU A 186 -10.22 -41.44 -4.90
N SER A 187 -9.48 -42.44 -5.39
CA SER A 187 -9.79 -43.12 -6.65
C SER A 187 -11.03 -44.00 -6.54
N GLU A 188 -11.61 -44.39 -7.68
CA GLU A 188 -12.74 -45.33 -7.71
C GLU A 188 -12.36 -46.72 -7.18
N GLU A 189 -11.07 -47.05 -7.17
CA GLU A 189 -10.49 -48.28 -6.62
C GLU A 189 -10.21 -48.17 -5.11
N GLY A 190 -10.49 -47.01 -4.49
CA GLY A 190 -10.29 -46.75 -3.06
C GLY A 190 -8.87 -46.31 -2.68
N GLU A 191 -8.00 -45.99 -3.64
CA GLU A 191 -6.65 -45.46 -3.35
C GLU A 191 -6.72 -43.98 -3.01
N LEU A 192 -6.18 -43.58 -1.85
CA LEU A 192 -6.03 -42.18 -1.48
C LEU A 192 -4.72 -41.62 -2.03
N ILE A 193 -4.82 -40.67 -2.94
CA ILE A 193 -3.69 -39.99 -3.58
C ILE A 193 -3.50 -38.62 -2.93
N PRO A 194 -2.36 -38.39 -2.24
CA PRO A 194 -2.09 -37.13 -1.57
C PRO A 194 -1.99 -35.94 -2.53
N ASN A 195 -2.53 -34.80 -2.11
CA ASN A 195 -2.51 -33.53 -2.82
C ASN A 195 -1.09 -33.10 -3.23
N SER A 196 -0.10 -33.36 -2.38
CA SER A 196 1.31 -33.04 -2.61
C SER A 196 1.91 -33.78 -3.82
N LYS A 197 1.40 -34.98 -4.15
CA LYS A 197 1.77 -35.70 -5.37
C LYS A 197 1.14 -35.07 -6.61
N LEU A 198 -0.06 -34.51 -6.49
CA LEU A 198 -0.84 -33.96 -7.60
C LEU A 198 -0.56 -32.48 -7.87
N THR A 199 0.08 -31.77 -6.94
CA THR A 199 0.24 -30.31 -7.01
C THR A 199 1.66 -29.82 -6.74
N LEU A 200 1.92 -28.60 -7.19
CA LEU A 200 3.01 -27.74 -6.73
C LEU A 200 2.39 -26.62 -5.87
N ALA A 201 3.11 -26.21 -4.83
CA ALA A 201 2.69 -25.08 -4.01
C ALA A 201 2.53 -23.82 -4.89
N ALA A 202 1.55 -22.99 -4.57
CA ALA A 202 1.48 -21.66 -5.17
C ALA A 202 2.64 -20.78 -4.69
N SER A 203 2.96 -19.73 -5.44
CA SER A 203 3.86 -18.68 -4.96
C SER A 203 3.29 -18.05 -3.70
N SER A 204 4.16 -17.70 -2.75
CA SER A 204 3.73 -17.02 -1.53
C SER A 204 3.06 -15.68 -1.86
N PRO A 205 2.01 -15.30 -1.12
CA PRO A 205 1.36 -14.01 -1.33
C PRO A 205 2.31 -12.86 -1.03
N ARG A 206 2.23 -11.82 -1.86
CA ARG A 206 3.02 -10.60 -1.68
C ARG A 206 2.28 -9.59 -0.82
N SER A 207 3.03 -8.67 -0.22
CA SER A 207 2.53 -7.70 0.72
C SER A 207 3.28 -6.37 0.68
N TYR A 208 2.53 -5.29 0.90
CA TYR A 208 3.04 -3.94 0.99
C TYR A 208 2.44 -3.22 2.20
N ALA A 209 3.27 -2.65 3.05
CA ALA A 209 2.83 -1.81 4.17
C ALA A 209 3.24 -0.35 3.95
N PHE A 210 2.32 0.56 4.23
CA PHE A 210 2.52 2.00 4.21
C PHE A 210 2.41 2.55 5.63
N CYS A 211 3.54 3.02 6.17
CA CYS A 211 3.64 3.75 7.43
C CYS A 211 4.06 5.19 7.12
N THR A 212 3.10 6.10 7.05
CA THR A 212 3.40 7.54 6.92
C THR A 212 3.74 8.14 8.29
N ASP A 213 3.78 9.47 8.37
CA ASP A 213 3.54 10.34 9.52
C ASP A 213 3.27 9.59 10.82
N THR A 214 4.34 9.30 11.54
CA THR A 214 4.32 8.63 12.83
C THR A 214 5.60 8.92 13.59
N ALA A 215 5.46 9.20 14.88
CA ALA A 215 6.58 9.09 15.81
C ALA A 215 7.09 7.65 15.85
N TYR A 216 8.33 7.45 16.29
CA TYR A 216 8.84 6.10 16.56
C TYR A 216 7.86 5.31 17.43
N PHE A 217 7.35 4.21 16.88
CA PHE A 217 6.21 3.49 17.44
C PHE A 217 6.34 1.97 17.23
N PRO A 218 7.16 1.27 18.04
CA PRO A 218 7.37 -0.18 17.94
C PRO A 218 6.10 -1.04 17.99
N ARG A 219 4.99 -0.52 18.53
CA ARG A 219 3.70 -1.22 18.55
C ARG A 219 3.14 -1.52 17.15
N VAL A 220 3.64 -0.88 16.09
CA VAL A 220 3.27 -1.18 14.70
C VAL A 220 3.87 -2.50 14.21
N VAL A 221 4.98 -2.97 14.79
CA VAL A 221 5.76 -4.12 14.33
C VAL A 221 4.91 -5.38 14.09
N PRO A 222 3.97 -5.78 14.98
CA PRO A 222 3.12 -6.94 14.73
C PRO A 222 2.24 -6.80 13.48
N ASN A 223 1.87 -5.58 13.09
CA ASN A 223 1.00 -5.31 11.94
C ASN A 223 1.75 -5.39 10.60
N ILE A 224 3.06 -5.18 10.62
CA ILE A 224 3.91 -5.13 9.42
C ILE A 224 4.96 -6.24 9.41
N LYS A 225 4.78 -7.26 10.27
CA LYS A 225 5.73 -8.37 10.38
C LYS A 225 5.85 -9.12 9.06
N GLN A 226 7.09 -9.29 8.59
CA GLN A 226 7.44 -10.05 7.39
C GLN A 226 6.79 -9.57 6.09
N VAL A 227 6.41 -8.29 6.01
CA VAL A 227 5.93 -7.71 4.76
C VAL A 227 7.04 -7.64 3.72
N ASP A 228 6.72 -7.79 2.44
CA ASP A 228 7.75 -7.80 1.38
C ASP A 228 8.36 -6.42 1.16
N LEU A 229 7.52 -5.38 1.23
CA LEU A 229 7.92 -4.00 1.07
C LEU A 229 7.24 -3.15 2.15
N LEU A 230 8.04 -2.38 2.89
CA LEU A 230 7.59 -1.39 3.85
C LEU A 230 7.97 -0.01 3.32
N TYR A 231 7.00 0.90 3.19
CA TYR A 231 7.28 2.33 3.15
C TYR A 231 7.17 2.89 4.56
N HIS A 232 8.18 3.61 5.02
CA HIS A 232 8.18 4.30 6.30
C HIS A 232 8.62 5.75 6.13
N GLU A 233 7.97 6.69 6.82
CA GLU A 233 8.46 8.06 6.88
C GLU A 233 9.84 8.13 7.54
N ALA A 234 10.70 8.99 6.99
CA ALA A 234 12.00 9.33 7.54
C ALA A 234 12.19 10.84 7.38
N THR A 235 11.29 11.62 8.00
CA THR A 235 11.28 13.08 7.83
C THR A 235 12.57 13.73 8.32
N PHE A 236 13.26 13.09 9.27
CA PHE A 236 14.46 13.60 9.92
C PHE A 236 15.62 12.60 9.93
N LEU A 237 16.83 13.12 10.22
CA LEU A 237 17.99 12.33 10.59
C LEU A 237 18.05 12.15 12.11
N LYS A 238 18.89 11.23 12.58
CA LYS A 238 19.12 10.95 14.01
C LYS A 238 19.46 12.19 14.82
N ASP A 239 20.26 13.10 14.26
CA ASP A 239 20.63 14.37 14.92
C ASP A 239 19.42 15.27 15.23
N ASP A 240 18.33 15.09 14.46
CA ASP A 240 17.06 15.80 14.61
C ASP A 240 16.03 15.02 15.45
N GLU A 241 16.41 13.96 16.19
CA GLU A 241 15.49 13.08 16.93
C GLU A 241 14.55 13.84 17.88
N LYS A 242 15.05 14.85 18.59
CA LYS A 242 14.23 15.70 19.48
C LYS A 242 13.11 16.38 18.70
N ARG A 243 13.43 16.88 17.50
CA ARG A 243 12.47 17.53 16.62
C ARG A 243 11.46 16.51 16.12
N ALA A 244 11.93 15.38 15.59
CA ALA A 244 11.09 14.27 15.15
C ALA A 244 10.04 13.90 16.20
N LYS A 245 10.47 13.69 17.45
CA LYS A 245 9.58 13.40 18.57
C LYS A 245 8.55 14.50 18.84
N SER A 246 8.96 15.77 18.83
CA SER A 246 8.08 16.91 19.11
C SER A 246 7.03 17.16 18.03
N THR A 247 7.35 16.81 16.78
CA THR A 247 6.46 16.93 15.62
C THR A 247 5.77 15.62 15.27
N TYR A 248 5.91 14.58 16.10
CA TYR A 248 5.35 13.25 15.90
C TYR A 248 5.76 12.58 14.58
N HIS A 249 7.04 12.69 14.25
CA HIS A 249 7.69 12.07 13.10
C HIS A 249 8.82 11.12 13.52
N SER A 250 9.38 10.40 12.55
CA SER A 250 10.47 9.45 12.73
C SER A 250 11.76 9.92 12.07
N THR A 251 12.86 9.40 12.58
CA THR A 251 14.18 9.52 11.93
C THR A 251 14.44 8.35 10.98
N ALA A 252 15.40 8.48 10.08
CA ALA A 252 15.82 7.40 9.19
C ALA A 252 16.31 6.16 9.98
N GLU A 253 17.09 6.35 11.05
CA GLU A 253 17.49 5.28 11.96
C GLU A 253 16.28 4.57 12.60
N GLN A 254 15.28 5.34 13.05
CA GLN A 254 14.07 4.80 13.68
C GLN A 254 13.20 4.00 12.70
N ALA A 255 13.04 4.48 11.46
CA ALA A 255 12.37 3.75 10.40
C ALA A 255 13.06 2.41 10.11
N ALA A 256 14.40 2.41 10.05
CA ALA A 256 15.20 1.21 9.85
C ALA A 256 15.11 0.21 11.01
N LYS A 257 15.07 0.70 12.27
CA LYS A 257 14.84 -0.16 13.44
C LYS A 257 13.48 -0.87 13.38
N ILE A 258 12.42 -0.16 12.99
CA ILE A 258 11.09 -0.76 12.82
C ILE A 258 11.12 -1.83 11.72
N ALA A 259 11.80 -1.57 10.60
CA ALA A 259 11.94 -2.52 9.51
C ALA A 259 12.68 -3.80 9.93
N ASP A 260 13.79 -3.66 10.66
CA ASP A 260 14.58 -4.78 11.19
C ASP A 260 13.78 -5.61 12.20
N GLU A 261 13.15 -4.97 13.18
CA GLU A 261 12.33 -5.65 14.20
C GLU A 261 11.13 -6.40 13.58
N ALA A 262 10.53 -5.82 12.54
CA ALA A 262 9.45 -6.46 11.79
C ALA A 262 9.92 -7.51 10.77
N GLN A 263 11.23 -7.66 10.54
CA GLN A 263 11.80 -8.60 9.58
C GLN A 263 11.24 -8.40 8.16
N VAL A 264 11.10 -7.15 7.72
CA VAL A 264 10.55 -6.84 6.40
C VAL A 264 11.51 -7.25 5.28
N GLY A 265 10.99 -7.45 4.08
CA GLY A 265 11.78 -7.80 2.91
C GLY A 265 12.66 -6.64 2.45
N LYS A 266 12.07 -5.46 2.24
CA LYS A 266 12.74 -4.22 1.82
C LYS A 266 12.10 -3.00 2.51
N LEU A 267 12.91 -2.02 2.86
CA LEU A 267 12.47 -0.72 3.38
C LEU A 267 12.60 0.37 2.31
N LEU A 268 11.52 1.12 2.10
CA LEU A 268 11.53 2.40 1.39
C LEU A 268 11.36 3.50 2.42
N ILE A 269 12.27 4.47 2.41
CA ILE A 269 12.14 5.67 3.24
C ILE A 269 11.69 6.86 2.39
N GLY A 270 10.78 7.66 2.92
CA GLY A 270 10.21 8.83 2.23
C GLY A 270 9.73 9.90 3.20
N HIS A 271 8.85 10.77 2.72
CA HIS A 271 8.27 11.87 3.49
C HIS A 271 9.33 12.84 4.06
N PHE A 272 10.27 13.26 3.21
CA PHE A 272 11.45 14.01 3.63
C PHE A 272 11.14 15.47 3.93
N SER A 273 11.78 16.01 4.97
CA SER A 273 11.72 17.45 5.24
C SER A 273 12.32 18.25 4.08
N ALA A 274 11.63 19.33 3.68
CA ALA A 274 12.08 20.26 2.64
C ALA A 274 13.49 20.86 2.88
N ARG A 275 14.01 20.79 4.11
CA ARG A 275 15.37 21.24 4.46
C ARG A 275 16.48 20.39 3.84
N PHE A 276 16.17 19.13 3.50
CA PHE A 276 17.16 18.19 3.01
C PHE A 276 17.16 18.21 1.47
N HIS A 277 18.18 18.84 0.90
CA HIS A 277 18.40 18.84 -0.54
C HIS A 277 19.07 17.55 -1.01
N ASP A 278 19.98 17.01 -0.19
CA ASP A 278 20.61 15.71 -0.36
C ASP A 278 20.01 14.70 0.64
N LEU A 279 19.63 13.53 0.12
CA LEU A 279 19.02 12.44 0.86
C LEU A 279 20.02 11.29 1.12
N SER A 280 21.27 11.41 0.66
CA SER A 280 22.33 10.42 0.89
C SER A 280 22.52 10.11 2.38
N ALA A 281 22.45 11.13 3.23
CA ALA A 281 22.53 10.98 4.68
C ALA A 281 21.39 10.10 5.25
N HIS A 282 20.16 10.28 4.76
CA HIS A 282 19.02 9.47 5.21
C HIS A 282 19.21 8.01 4.80
N LEU A 283 19.65 7.79 3.57
CA LEU A 283 19.90 6.46 3.05
C LEU A 283 21.02 5.75 3.81
N ASN A 284 22.13 6.43 4.07
CA ASN A 284 23.27 5.87 4.78
C ASN A 284 22.89 5.52 6.23
N GLU A 285 22.25 6.45 6.94
CA GLU A 285 21.79 6.24 8.32
C GLU A 285 20.82 5.04 8.42
N ALA A 286 19.84 4.94 7.51
CA ALA A 286 18.94 3.80 7.50
C ALA A 286 19.65 2.48 7.16
N LYS A 287 20.62 2.50 6.23
CA LYS A 287 21.38 1.31 5.81
C LYS A 287 22.33 0.77 6.87
N GLU A 288 22.79 1.59 7.80
CA GLU A 288 23.58 1.14 8.95
C GLU A 288 22.79 0.17 9.84
N VAL A 289 21.46 0.34 9.92
CA VAL A 289 20.58 -0.54 10.71
C VAL A 289 19.94 -1.62 9.83
N PHE A 290 19.42 -1.25 8.65
CA PHE A 290 18.74 -2.15 7.73
C PHE A 290 19.29 -2.00 6.31
N PRO A 291 20.22 -2.87 5.87
CA PRO A 291 20.93 -2.69 4.60
C PRO A 291 20.05 -2.66 3.34
N ASN A 292 18.92 -3.38 3.34
CA ASN A 292 18.00 -3.42 2.20
C ASN A 292 17.02 -2.23 2.20
N THR A 293 17.57 -1.02 2.29
CA THR A 293 16.84 0.25 2.26
C THR A 293 17.06 0.98 0.93
N GLU A 294 16.00 1.59 0.38
CA GLU A 294 16.04 2.50 -0.77
C GLU A 294 15.26 3.80 -0.50
N LEU A 295 15.60 4.87 -1.24
CA LEU A 295 14.89 6.14 -1.17
C LEU A 295 13.63 6.09 -2.05
N ALA A 296 12.50 6.57 -1.52
CA ALA A 296 11.30 6.79 -2.30
C ALA A 296 11.41 8.12 -3.05
N GLU A 297 11.92 8.10 -4.27
CA GLU A 297 12.01 9.29 -5.13
C GLU A 297 10.82 9.37 -6.10
N ASP A 298 10.34 10.59 -6.36
CA ASP A 298 9.22 10.84 -7.27
C ASP A 298 9.47 10.24 -8.67
N GLY A 299 8.61 9.31 -9.09
CA GLY A 299 8.68 8.61 -10.37
C GLY A 299 9.36 7.25 -10.31
N CYS A 300 10.01 6.89 -9.20
CA CYS A 300 10.55 5.55 -9.02
C CYS A 300 9.42 4.51 -8.91
N VAL A 301 9.69 3.33 -9.49
CA VAL A 301 8.79 2.18 -9.48
C VAL A 301 9.50 1.02 -8.80
N PHE A 302 8.86 0.45 -7.78
CA PHE A 302 9.38 -0.66 -7.00
C PHE A 302 8.52 -1.89 -7.24
N GLU A 303 9.08 -2.91 -7.90
CA GLU A 303 8.42 -4.20 -8.11
C GLU A 303 8.58 -5.10 -6.88
N ILE A 304 7.49 -5.75 -6.49
CA ILE A 304 7.48 -6.83 -5.50
C ILE A 304 7.43 -8.17 -6.25
N PRO A 305 8.57 -8.87 -6.39
CA PRO A 305 8.63 -10.09 -7.17
C PRO A 305 7.89 -11.22 -6.46
N LEU A 306 7.43 -12.21 -7.24
CA LEU A 306 6.91 -13.45 -6.66
C LEU A 306 8.06 -14.20 -5.98
N LYS A 307 7.84 -14.63 -4.74
CA LYS A 307 8.74 -15.55 -4.04
C LYS A 307 8.59 -16.95 -4.66
N SER A 308 9.66 -17.47 -5.25
CA SER A 308 9.70 -18.88 -5.68
C SER A 308 9.72 -19.74 -4.42
N THR A 309 8.69 -20.54 -4.22
CA THR A 309 8.73 -21.66 -3.28
C THR A 309 9.69 -22.70 -3.87
N ARG A 310 10.84 -22.90 -3.21
CA ARG A 310 11.74 -24.03 -3.51
C ARG A 310 11.12 -25.32 -2.96
#